data_AF-A0A3N2RKX0-F1
#
_entry.id   AF-A0A3N2RKX0-F1
#
_cell.length_a   1.000
_cell.length_b   1.000
_cell.length_c   1.000
_cell.angle_alpha   90.00
_cell.angle_beta   90.00
_cell.angle_gamma   90.00
#
_symmetry.space_group_name_H-M   'P 1'
#
loop_
_entity.id
_entity.type
_entity.pdbx_description
1 polymer ?
#
loop_
_entity_poly.entity_id
_entity_poly.type
_entity_poly.pdbx_seq_one_letter_code
_entity_poly.pdbx_strand_id
1 'polypeptide(L)'
;MQHQKYRSAAVVKVKDSQVESEMVQGWANGYGVPLAYFYADNGDLAEVILAFGLLPEPEQRRLALELKARVSSPAMKPRPARSAQAARRAR
;
A
#
# COMPACT_ATOMS: atom_id res chain seq x y z
N MET A 1 -16.59 4.84 39.29
CA MET A 1 -15.22 4.32 39.56
C MET A 1 -14.61 3.45 38.45
N GLN A 2 -15.26 3.21 37.29
CA GLN A 2 -14.70 2.35 36.23
C GLN A 2 -13.94 3.09 35.10
N HIS A 3 -14.10 4.41 34.95
CA HIS A 3 -13.53 5.17 33.84
C HIS A 3 -12.02 5.48 33.96
N GLN A 4 -11.43 5.30 35.15
CA GLN A 4 -10.00 5.60 35.37
C GLN A 4 -9.07 4.44 34.95
N LYS A 5 -9.51 3.18 35.10
CA LYS A 5 -8.72 1.99 34.72
C LYS A 5 -8.50 1.86 33.21
N TYR A 6 -9.47 2.23 32.39
CA TYR A 6 -9.35 2.15 30.93
C TYR A 6 -8.39 3.19 30.35
N ARG A 7 -8.31 4.39 30.94
CA ARG A 7 -7.37 5.43 30.52
C ARG A 7 -5.91 5.01 30.77
N SER A 8 -5.62 4.38 31.92
CA SER A 8 -4.26 3.93 32.24
C SER A 8 -3.77 2.83 31.30
N ALA A 9 -4.62 1.85 30.97
CA ALA A 9 -4.25 0.77 30.05
C ALA A 9 -4.05 1.27 28.60
N ALA A 10 -4.89 2.20 28.14
CA ALA A 10 -4.75 2.79 26.80
C ALA A 10 -3.47 3.65 26.69
N VAL A 11 -3.12 4.41 27.73
CA VAL A 11 -1.89 5.23 27.76
C VAL A 11 -0.63 4.36 27.77
N VAL A 12 -0.63 3.26 28.53
CA VAL A 12 0.49 2.30 28.53
C VAL A 12 0.64 1.66 27.15
N LYS A 13 -0.47 1.19 26.56
CA LYS A 13 -0.45 0.56 25.23
C LYS A 13 0.01 1.50 24.11
N VAL A 14 -0.40 2.77 24.14
CA VAL A 14 0.09 3.80 23.19
C VAL A 14 1.57 4.05 23.37
N LYS A 15 2.05 4.11 24.61
CA LYS A 15 3.47 4.34 24.91
C LYS A 15 4.35 3.16 24.45
N ASP A 16 3.89 1.93 24.66
CA ASP A 16 4.59 0.72 24.20
C ASP A 16 4.68 0.67 22.67
N SER A 17 3.59 1.02 21.96
CA SER A 17 3.60 1.08 20.49
C SER A 17 4.49 2.19 19.91
N GLN A 18 4.65 3.31 20.61
CA GLN A 18 5.60 4.35 20.20
C GLN A 18 7.05 3.88 20.34
N VAL A 19 7.38 3.24 21.46
CA VAL A 19 8.73 2.68 21.70
C VAL A 19 9.07 1.62 20.65
N GLU A 20 8.11 0.76 20.30
CA GLU A 20 8.27 -0.23 19.24
C GLU A 20 8.56 0.44 17.87
N SER A 21 7.78 1.46 17.50
CA SER A 21 7.99 2.18 16.23
C SER A 21 9.34 2.89 16.18
N GLU A 22 9.80 3.50 17.28
CA GLU A 22 11.10 4.16 17.35
C GLU A 22 12.25 3.15 17.24
N MET A 23 12.11 1.97 17.85
CA MET A 23 13.09 0.89 17.77
C MET A 23 13.22 0.37 16.33
N VAL A 24 12.11 0.09 15.66
CA VAL A 24 12.10 -0.39 14.27
C VAL A 24 12.65 0.67 13.32
N GLN A 25 12.36 1.96 13.56
CA GLN A 25 13.00 3.06 12.82
C GLN A 25 14.52 3.08 13.02
N GLY A 26 15.00 2.82 14.24
CA GLY A 26 16.42 2.68 14.53
C GLY A 26 17.07 1.54 13.74
N TRP A 27 16.41 0.38 13.66
CA TRP A 27 16.87 -0.75 12.85
C TRP A 27 16.90 -0.41 11.36
N ALA A 28 15.82 0.16 10.83
CA ALA A 28 15.74 0.55 9.41
C ALA A 28 16.89 1.48 9.01
N ASN A 29 17.18 2.47 9.84
CA ASN A 29 18.32 3.36 9.64
C ASN A 29 19.66 2.61 9.70
N GLY A 30 19.83 1.70 10.66
CA GLY A 30 21.05 0.90 10.82
C GLY A 30 21.32 -0.08 9.66
N TYR A 31 20.27 -0.64 9.06
CA TYR A 31 20.36 -1.52 7.89
C TYR A 31 20.36 -0.77 6.56
N GLY A 32 20.10 0.55 6.57
CA GLY A 32 20.01 1.35 5.34
C GLY A 32 18.82 0.97 4.45
N VAL A 33 17.73 0.49 5.05
CA VAL A 33 16.52 0.04 4.33
C VAL A 33 15.32 0.94 4.64
N PRO A 34 14.31 1.03 3.75
CA PRO A 34 13.09 1.75 4.05
C PRO A 34 12.34 1.13 5.24
N LEU A 35 11.79 1.95 6.15
CA LEU A 35 11.00 1.47 7.30
C LEU A 35 9.88 0.52 6.89
N ALA A 36 9.24 0.78 5.74
CA ALA A 36 8.16 -0.03 5.20
C ALA A 36 8.54 -1.50 4.98
N TYR A 37 9.83 -1.82 4.82
CA TYR A 37 10.33 -3.20 4.69
C TYR A 37 9.94 -4.07 5.89
N PHE A 38 10.03 -3.53 7.11
CA PHE A 38 9.69 -4.28 8.34
C PHE A 38 8.19 -4.51 8.53
N TYR A 39 7.36 -3.80 7.77
CA TYR A 39 5.90 -3.87 7.83
C TYR A 39 5.30 -4.49 6.57
N ALA A 40 6.11 -5.06 5.67
CA ALA A 40 5.61 -5.75 4.50
C ALA A 40 4.86 -7.02 4.91
N ASP A 41 3.65 -7.21 4.38
CA ASP A 41 2.80 -8.37 4.69
C ASP A 41 3.40 -9.71 4.22
N ASN A 42 4.31 -9.68 3.26
CA ASN A 42 4.98 -10.85 2.70
C ASN A 42 6.35 -10.51 2.08
N GLY A 43 7.12 -11.56 1.76
CA GLY A 43 8.45 -11.45 1.17
C GLY A 43 8.46 -10.72 -0.17
N ASP A 44 7.51 -11.02 -1.06
CA ASP A 44 7.43 -10.38 -2.39
C ASP A 44 7.27 -8.86 -2.27
N LEU A 45 6.41 -8.38 -1.36
CA LEU A 45 6.23 -6.96 -1.10
C LEU A 45 7.48 -6.33 -0.48
N ALA A 46 8.15 -7.05 0.43
CA ALA A 46 9.39 -6.60 1.04
C ALA A 46 10.49 -6.40 -0.01
N GLU A 47 10.64 -7.34 -0.94
CA GLU A 47 11.58 -7.26 -2.06
C GLU A 47 11.25 -6.08 -3.00
N VAL A 48 9.97 -5.86 -3.31
CA VAL A 48 9.54 -4.71 -4.12
C VAL A 48 9.89 -3.39 -3.43
N ILE A 49 9.68 -3.27 -2.11
CA ILE A 49 10.03 -2.07 -1.35
C ILE A 49 11.53 -1.80 -1.40
N LEU A 50 12.37 -2.83 -1.22
CA LEU A 50 13.82 -2.69 -1.31
C LEU A 50 14.25 -2.28 -2.72
N ALA A 51 13.78 -2.99 -3.75
CA ALA A 51 14.12 -2.71 -5.13
C ALA A 51 13.69 -1.29 -5.54
N PHE A 52 12.50 -0.85 -5.13
CA PHE A 52 12.02 0.50 -5.39
C PHE A 52 12.91 1.57 -4.75
N GLY A 53 13.39 1.33 -3.53
CA GLY A 53 14.29 2.25 -2.83
C GLY A 53 15.67 2.41 -3.48
N LEU A 54 16.13 1.43 -4.27
CA LEU A 54 17.40 1.49 -4.99
C LEU A 54 17.33 2.31 -6.30
N LEU A 55 16.13 2.58 -6.81
CA LEU A 55 15.96 3.31 -8.06
C LEU A 55 16.21 4.81 -7.87
N PRO A 56 16.74 5.52 -8.89
CA PRO A 56 16.77 6.97 -8.90
C PRO A 56 15.36 7.58 -8.76
N GLU A 57 15.27 8.78 -8.17
CA GLU A 57 13.98 9.45 -7.95
C GLU A 57 13.09 9.58 -9.21
N PRO A 58 13.62 9.90 -10.41
CA PRO A 58 12.80 9.94 -11.63
C PRO A 58 12.17 8.58 -11.99
N GLU A 59 12.89 7.49 -11.77
CA GLU A 59 12.41 6.13 -12.04
C GLU A 59 11.37 5.68 -11.02
N GLN A 60 11.58 6.00 -9.74
CA GLN A 60 10.58 5.79 -8.69
C GLN A 60 9.26 6.50 -9.04
N ARG A 61 9.34 7.78 -9.44
CA ARG A 61 8.15 8.57 -9.84
C ARG A 61 7.44 7.96 -11.04
N ARG A 62 8.18 7.54 -12.06
CA ARG A 62 7.63 6.88 -13.26
C ARG A 62 6.89 5.59 -12.90
N LEU A 63 7.53 4.69 -12.15
CA LEU A 63 6.92 3.42 -11.74
C LEU A 63 5.68 3.64 -10.87
N ALA A 64 5.71 4.60 -9.95
CA ALA A 64 4.56 4.94 -9.13
C ALA A 64 3.37 5.41 -9.97
N LEU A 65 3.61 6.20 -11.03
CA LEU A 65 2.58 6.62 -11.99
C LEU A 65 2.03 5.44 -12.79
N GLU A 66 2.90 4.57 -13.31
CA GLU A 66 2.48 3.37 -14.04
C GLU A 66 1.62 2.44 -13.17
N LEU A 67 2.00 2.23 -11.91
CA LEU A 67 1.24 1.43 -10.95
C LEU A 67 -0.13 2.05 -10.65
N LYS A 68 -0.17 3.37 -10.40
CA LYS A 68 -1.42 4.12 -10.20
C LYS A 68 -2.35 4.01 -11.41
N ALA A 69 -1.81 4.07 -12.64
CA ALA A 69 -2.62 3.93 -13.84
C ALA A 69 -3.25 2.54 -13.97
N ARG A 70 -2.55 1.47 -13.55
CA ARG A 70 -3.06 0.09 -13.57
C ARG A 70 -4.22 -0.12 -12.60
N VAL A 71 -4.17 0.51 -11.42
CA VAL A 71 -5.21 0.36 -10.39
C VAL A 71 -6.37 1.35 -10.54
N SER A 72 -6.13 2.52 -11.16
CA SER A 72 -7.16 3.55 -11.40
C SER A 72 -7.96 3.35 -12.68
N SER A 73 -7.53 2.48 -13.59
CA SER A 73 -8.31 2.14 -14.78
C SER A 73 -9.43 1.17 -14.39
N PRO A 74 -10.72 1.54 -14.53
CA PRO A 74 -11.83 0.60 -14.35
C PRO A 74 -11.87 -0.33 -15.57
N ALA A 75 -10.95 -1.27 -15.65
CA ALA A 75 -10.96 -2.33 -16.65
C ALA A 75 -11.96 -3.42 -16.23
N MET A 76 -13.25 -3.08 -16.26
CA MET A 76 -14.36 -3.95 -16.65
C MET A 76 -15.67 -3.14 -16.71
N LYS A 77 -15.78 -2.23 -17.69
CA LYS A 77 -17.10 -2.00 -18.30
C LYS A 77 -17.38 -3.22 -19.17
N PRO A 78 -18.47 -3.99 -18.96
CA PRO A 78 -18.81 -5.08 -19.87
C PRO A 78 -18.98 -4.48 -21.25
N ARG A 79 -18.18 -4.94 -22.19
CA ARG A 79 -18.33 -4.66 -23.62
C ARG A 79 -19.81 -4.91 -23.95
N PRO A 80 -20.59 -3.91 -24.39
CA PRO A 80 -21.97 -4.17 -24.77
C PRO A 80 -21.92 -5.22 -25.88
N ALA A 81 -22.57 -6.35 -25.62
CA ALA A 81 -22.66 -7.45 -26.55
C ALA A 81 -23.10 -6.89 -27.90
N ARG A 82 -22.29 -7.14 -28.91
CA ARG A 82 -22.48 -6.81 -30.31
C ARG A 82 -23.77 -7.47 -30.82
N SER A 83 -24.92 -6.92 -30.45
CA SER A 83 -26.25 -7.48 -30.72
C SER A 83 -27.28 -6.43 -31.15
N ALA A 84 -26.88 -5.17 -31.36
CA ALA A 84 -27.75 -4.14 -31.92
C ALA A 84 -27.54 -3.89 -33.43
N GLN A 85 -26.80 -4.76 -34.14
CA GLN A 85 -26.58 -4.60 -35.59
C GLN A 85 -27.42 -5.56 -36.44
N ALA A 86 -28.23 -6.43 -35.83
CA ALA A 86 -29.15 -7.32 -36.53
C ALA A 86 -30.52 -6.67 -36.82
N ALA A 87 -30.90 -5.58 -36.14
CA ALA A 87 -32.23 -4.97 -36.27
C ALA A 87 -32.36 -3.91 -37.39
N ARG A 88 -31.35 -3.73 -38.25
CA ARG A 88 -31.41 -2.80 -39.39
C ARG A 88 -31.49 -3.47 -40.77
N ARG A 89 -31.65 -4.80 -40.82
CA ARG A 89 -31.78 -5.55 -42.08
C ARG A 89 -33.13 -6.26 -42.27
N ALA A 90 -34.09 -6.01 -41.38
CA ALA A 90 -35.44 -6.54 -41.53
C ALA A 90 -36.48 -5.51 -41.10
N ARG A 91 -36.68 -4.48 -41.92
CA ARG A 91 -37.96 -3.86 -42.29
C ARG A 91 -37.71 -2.51 -42.96
#